data_AF-A0A0F8VGR1-F1
#
_entry.id   AF-A0A0F8VGR1-F1
#
_cell.length_a   1.000
_cell.length_b   1.000
_cell.length_c   1.000
_cell.angle_alpha   90.00
_cell.angle_beta   90.00
_cell.angle_gamma   90.00
#
_symmetry.space_group_name_H-M   'P 1'
#
loop_
_entity.id
_entity.type
_entity.pdbx_description
1 polymer ?
#
loop_
_entity_poly.entity_id
_entity_poly.type
_entity_poly.pdbx_seq_one_letter_code
_entity_poly.pdbx_strand_id
1 'polypeptide(L)'
;MPSNTKEYNQAYYLGHRDKMLEYSRTYRQVNADEIALRRQERHYAYINRLSGMEKRHLQKVSILSHYSNPTDTPVCANCGEQDIDVLCLDHILGGGSRHSRERKATLYDW
;
A
#
# COMPACT_ATOMS: atom_id res chain seq x y z
N MET A 1 30.80 -34.89 -3.89
CA MET A 1 29.63 -34.54 -3.07
C MET A 1 29.81 -33.09 -2.64
N PRO A 2 28.88 -32.17 -2.91
CA PRO A 2 29.06 -30.75 -2.56
C PRO A 2 29.27 -30.64 -1.06
N SER A 3 30.45 -30.17 -0.64
CA SER A 3 30.92 -30.21 0.75
C SER A 3 30.45 -29.02 1.59
N ASN A 4 29.49 -28.24 1.08
CA ASN A 4 28.99 -27.01 1.67
C ASN A 4 27.47 -26.98 1.57
N THR A 5 26.79 -26.88 2.71
CA THR A 5 25.33 -26.92 2.83
C THR A 5 24.64 -25.87 1.94
N LYS A 6 25.28 -24.72 1.71
CA LYS A 6 24.75 -23.68 0.79
C LYS A 6 24.75 -24.12 -0.68
N GLU A 7 25.83 -24.72 -1.14
CA GLU A 7 25.97 -25.18 -2.54
C GLU A 7 25.04 -26.35 -2.84
N TYR A 8 24.88 -27.27 -1.88
CA TYR A 8 23.90 -28.35 -1.98
C TYR A 8 22.48 -27.81 -2.11
N ASN A 9 22.09 -26.87 -1.24
CA ASN A 9 20.77 -26.25 -1.28
C ASN A 9 20.56 -25.52 -2.62
N GLN A 10 21.55 -24.77 -3.11
CA GLN A 10 21.48 -24.09 -4.39
C GLN A 10 21.28 -25.06 -5.57
N ALA A 11 22.09 -26.12 -5.65
CA ALA A 11 21.96 -27.15 -6.68
C ALA A 11 20.60 -27.86 -6.62
N TYR A 12 20.11 -28.13 -5.41
CA TYR A 12 18.79 -28.70 -5.19
C TYR A 12 17.67 -27.79 -5.70
N TYR A 13 17.71 -26.49 -5.35
CA TYR A 13 16.74 -25.51 -5.82
C TYR A 13 16.77 -25.35 -7.34
N LEU A 14 17.95 -25.35 -7.97
CA LEU A 14 18.07 -25.23 -9.42
C LEU A 14 17.49 -26.46 -10.13
N GLY A 15 17.78 -27.67 -9.65
CA GLY A 15 17.27 -28.92 -10.23
C GLY A 15 15.78 -29.16 -10.01
N HIS A 16 15.16 -28.47 -9.03
CA HIS A 16 13.74 -28.63 -8.69
C HIS A 16 12.95 -27.32 -8.81
N ARG A 17 13.51 -26.34 -9.52
CA ARG A 17 12.98 -24.99 -9.64
C ARG A 17 11.52 -24.99 -10.10
N ASP A 18 11.25 -25.70 -11.18
CA ASP A 18 9.92 -25.67 -11.80
C ASP A 18 8.86 -26.31 -10.90
N LYS A 19 9.20 -27.45 -10.26
CA LYS A 19 8.33 -28.11 -9.27
C LYS A 19 8.06 -27.22 -8.04
N MET A 20 9.07 -26.49 -7.56
CA MET A 20 8.93 -25.55 -6.44
C MET A 20 8.10 -24.32 -6.81
N LEU A 21 8.28 -23.79 -8.02
CA LEU A 21 7.49 -22.67 -8.54
C LEU A 21 6.03 -23.07 -8.74
N GLU A 22 5.77 -24.23 -9.32
CA GLU A 22 4.43 -24.78 -9.50
C GLU A 22 3.74 -25.01 -8.17
N TYR A 23 4.41 -25.65 -7.21
CA TYR A 23 3.92 -25.79 -5.84
C TYR A 23 3.58 -24.44 -5.20
N SER A 24 4.44 -23.43 -5.36
CA SER A 24 4.17 -22.09 -4.83
C SER A 24 2.96 -21.43 -5.51
N ARG A 25 2.79 -21.63 -6.82
CA ARG A 25 1.64 -21.11 -7.59
C ARG A 25 0.34 -21.76 -7.14
N THR A 26 0.29 -23.09 -7.08
CA THR A 26 -0.90 -23.84 -6.65
C THR A 26 -1.26 -23.52 -5.21
N TYR A 27 -0.26 -23.44 -4.33
CA TYR A 27 -0.47 -23.01 -2.94
C TYR A 27 -1.09 -21.60 -2.87
N ARG A 28 -0.56 -20.63 -3.63
CA ARG A 28 -1.14 -19.27 -3.66
C ARG A 28 -2.55 -19.24 -4.22
N GLN A 29 -2.85 -20.06 -5.22
CA GLN A 29 -4.15 -20.09 -5.88
C GLN A 29 -5.21 -20.71 -4.97
N VAL A 30 -4.90 -21.84 -4.34
CA VAL A 30 -5.83 -22.54 -3.44
C VAL A 30 -6.04 -21.77 -2.14
N ASN A 31 -5.00 -21.13 -1.61
CA ASN A 31 -5.05 -20.40 -0.35
C ASN A 31 -5.15 -18.88 -0.57
N ALA A 32 -5.64 -18.42 -1.73
CA ALA A 32 -5.68 -17.01 -2.09
C ALA A 32 -6.42 -16.17 -1.03
N ASP A 33 -7.58 -16.66 -0.60
CA ASP A 33 -8.43 -15.99 0.39
C ASP A 33 -7.75 -15.97 1.77
N GLU A 34 -7.18 -17.09 2.22
CA GLU A 34 -6.44 -17.16 3.49
C GLU A 34 -5.22 -16.22 3.48
N ILE A 35 -4.49 -16.16 2.36
CA ILE A 35 -3.36 -15.25 2.18
C ILE A 35 -3.84 -13.80 2.21
N ALA A 36 -4.97 -13.47 1.58
CA ALA A 36 -5.56 -12.14 1.60
C ALA A 36 -5.99 -11.73 3.01
N LEU A 37 -6.69 -12.61 3.74
CA LEU A 37 -7.07 -12.40 5.13
C LEU A 37 -5.85 -12.15 6.02
N ARG A 38 -4.81 -12.99 5.93
CA ARG A 38 -3.55 -12.80 6.67
C ARG A 38 -2.82 -11.50 6.31
N ARG A 39 -2.94 -11.02 5.07
CA ARG A 39 -2.39 -9.71 4.67
C ARG A 39 -3.18 -8.58 5.32
N GLN A 40 -4.51 -8.68 5.30
CA GLN A 40 -5.41 -7.71 5.91
C GLN A 40 -5.21 -7.63 7.42
N GLU A 41 -5.15 -8.75 8.13
CA GLU A 41 -4.87 -8.81 9.58
C GLU A 41 -3.54 -8.15 9.95
N ARG A 42 -2.47 -8.46 9.19
CA ARG A 42 -1.16 -7.83 9.39
C ARG A 42 -1.20 -6.32 9.17
N HIS A 43 -1.93 -5.88 8.15
CA HIS A 43 -2.11 -4.46 7.88
C HIS A 43 -2.87 -3.77 9.03
N TYR A 44 -3.98 -4.34 9.49
CA TYR A 44 -4.72 -3.78 10.64
C TYR A 44 -3.88 -3.77 11.92
N ALA A 45 -3.14 -4.83 12.20
CA ALA A 45 -2.26 -4.90 13.37
C ALA A 45 -1.15 -3.83 13.31
N TYR A 46 -0.58 -3.60 12.12
CA TYR A 46 0.37 -2.51 11.89
C TYR A 46 -0.27 -1.14 12.14
N ILE A 47 -1.39 -0.84 11.47
CA ILE A 47 -2.10 0.44 11.61
C ILE A 47 -2.50 0.70 13.07
N ASN A 48 -2.94 -0.33 13.81
CA ASN A 48 -3.33 -0.16 15.20
C ASN A 48 -2.19 0.21 16.15
N ARG A 49 -0.93 -0.13 15.80
CA ARG A 49 0.26 0.25 16.58
C ARG A 49 0.72 1.68 16.32
N LEU A 50 0.26 2.29 15.24
CA LEU A 50 0.61 3.65 14.87
C LEU A 50 -0.12 4.66 15.76
N SER A 51 0.60 5.74 16.08
CA SER A 51 0.02 6.94 16.68
C SER A 51 -1.03 7.55 15.75
N GLY A 52 -1.91 8.39 16.32
CA GLY A 52 -2.89 9.14 15.52
C GLY A 52 -2.25 10.03 14.46
N MET A 53 -1.04 10.54 14.71
CA MET A 53 -0.29 11.37 13.75
C MET A 53 0.20 10.54 12.57
N GLU A 54 0.81 9.39 12.82
CA GLU A 54 1.29 8.48 11.78
C GLU A 54 0.14 7.97 10.89
N LYS A 55 -1.00 7.63 11.51
CA LYS A 55 -2.22 7.24 10.77
C LYS A 55 -2.66 8.33 9.79
N ARG A 56 -2.73 9.59 10.26
CA ARG A 56 -3.08 10.74 9.41
C ARG A 56 -2.07 10.96 8.30
N HIS A 57 -0.78 10.81 8.57
CA HIS A 57 0.27 10.94 7.57
C HIS A 57 0.13 9.87 6.47
N LEU A 58 -0.06 8.60 6.83
CA LEU A 58 -0.28 7.52 5.86
C LEU A 58 -1.54 7.75 5.02
N GLN A 59 -2.63 8.18 5.64
CA GLN A 59 -3.85 8.55 4.93
C GLN A 59 -3.60 9.70 3.95
N LYS A 60 -2.91 10.75 4.39
CA LYS A 60 -2.57 11.91 3.55
C LYS A 60 -1.77 11.47 2.32
N VAL A 61 -0.70 10.69 2.51
CA VAL A 61 0.13 10.18 1.40
C VAL A 61 -0.70 9.30 0.46
N SER A 62 -1.45 8.33 1.00
CA SER A 62 -2.28 7.42 0.20
C SER A 62 -3.30 8.17 -0.66
N ILE A 63 -3.93 9.18 -0.09
CA ILE A 63 -4.94 9.98 -0.79
C ILE A 63 -4.27 10.86 -1.85
N LEU A 64 -3.19 11.57 -1.51
CA LEU A 64 -2.51 12.45 -2.47
C LEU A 64 -1.92 11.67 -3.64
N SER A 65 -1.28 10.52 -3.38
CA SER A 65 -0.79 9.62 -4.45
C SER A 65 -1.89 9.21 -5.40
N HIS A 66 -3.10 8.89 -4.91
CA HIS A 66 -4.24 8.52 -5.77
C HIS A 66 -4.61 9.62 -6.77
N TYR A 67 -4.54 10.89 -6.34
CA TYR A 67 -4.83 12.05 -7.18
C TYR A 67 -3.63 12.57 -7.98
N SER A 68 -2.46 11.94 -7.86
CA SER A 68 -1.18 12.37 -8.48
C SER A 68 -0.87 11.64 -9.81
N ASN A 69 -1.90 11.19 -10.53
CA ASN A 69 -1.79 10.43 -11.79
C ASN A 69 -0.95 11.18 -12.85
N PRO A 70 0.05 10.55 -13.53
CA PRO A 70 0.41 9.13 -13.57
C PRO A 70 1.50 8.67 -12.61
N THR A 71 1.90 9.49 -11.64
CA THR A 71 3.01 9.15 -10.74
C THR A 71 2.45 8.65 -9.41
N ASP A 72 2.91 7.50 -8.92
CA ASP A 72 2.56 7.00 -7.57
C ASP A 72 3.11 7.88 -6.43
N THR A 73 3.86 8.92 -6.78
CA THR A 73 4.44 9.92 -5.87
C THR A 73 3.50 11.11 -5.77
N PRO A 74 3.17 11.60 -4.56
CA PRO A 74 2.37 12.80 -4.36
C PRO A 74 2.97 13.99 -5.12
N VAL A 75 2.23 14.52 -6.09
CA VAL A 75 2.64 15.69 -6.87
C VAL A 75 1.45 16.61 -7.14
N CYS A 76 1.68 17.92 -7.05
CA CYS A 76 0.67 18.90 -7.41
C CYS A 76 0.40 18.86 -8.92
N ALA A 77 -0.86 18.64 -9.31
CA ALA A 77 -1.29 18.62 -10.72
C ALA A 77 -1.09 19.95 -11.46
N ASN A 78 -0.96 21.07 -10.74
CA ASN A 78 -0.82 22.41 -11.33
C ASN A 78 0.65 22.87 -11.47
N CYS A 79 1.46 22.71 -10.41
CA CYS A 79 2.82 23.26 -10.36
C CYS A 79 3.93 22.23 -10.19
N GLY A 80 3.62 20.95 -9.99
CA GLY A 80 4.63 19.91 -9.83
C GLY A 80 5.30 19.83 -8.46
N GLU A 81 4.83 20.60 -7.46
CA GLU A 81 5.32 20.51 -6.07
C GLU A 81 5.16 19.08 -5.51
N GLN A 82 6.14 18.61 -4.75
CA GLN A 82 6.20 17.24 -4.20
C GLN A 82 6.29 17.22 -2.67
N ASP A 83 6.51 18.37 -2.03
CA ASP A 83 6.56 18.44 -0.57
C ASP A 83 5.20 18.07 0.04
N ILE A 84 5.18 16.92 0.72
CA ILE A 84 3.98 16.37 1.35
C ILE A 84 3.36 17.32 2.38
N ASP A 85 4.16 18.17 3.01
CA ASP A 85 3.68 19.11 4.03
C ASP A 85 2.97 20.29 3.38
N VAL A 86 3.36 20.67 2.16
CA VAL A 86 2.74 21.72 1.36
C VAL A 86 1.50 21.22 0.62
N LEU A 87 1.52 19.96 0.15
CA LEU A 87 0.42 19.40 -0.62
C LEU A 87 -0.88 19.32 0.21
N CYS A 88 -1.96 19.83 -0.38
CA CYS A 88 -3.30 19.86 0.18
C CYS A 88 -4.32 19.46 -0.89
N LEU A 89 -5.41 18.81 -0.47
CA LEU A 89 -6.58 18.63 -1.32
C LEU A 89 -7.53 19.81 -1.14
N ASP A 90 -7.99 20.37 -2.26
CA ASP A 90 -9.03 21.39 -2.26
C ASP A 90 -10.10 21.08 -3.31
N HIS A 91 -11.26 21.70 -3.15
CA HIS A 91 -12.36 21.60 -4.09
C HIS A 91 -12.08 22.50 -5.30
N ILE A 92 -12.32 21.99 -6.51
CA ILE A 92 -12.05 22.71 -7.78
C ILE A 92 -12.76 24.08 -7.87
N LEU A 93 -13.94 24.20 -7.27
CA LEU A 93 -14.73 25.44 -7.23
C LEU A 93 -14.69 26.12 -5.84
N GLY A 94 -13.78 25.69 -4.97
CA GLY A 94 -13.74 26.08 -3.56
C GLY A 94 -14.95 25.57 -2.75
N GLY A 95 -15.16 26.16 -1.58
CA GLY A 95 -16.36 25.91 -0.76
C GLY A 95 -16.31 24.68 0.15
N GLY A 96 -15.13 24.07 0.39
CA GLY A 96 -15.00 22.89 1.25
C GLY A 96 -15.54 23.09 2.66
N SER A 97 -15.39 24.28 3.26
CA SER A 97 -15.96 24.59 4.59
C SER A 97 -17.48 24.61 4.59
N ARG A 98 -18.12 25.05 3.50
CA ARG A 98 -19.58 25.02 3.35
C ARG A 98 -20.06 23.58 3.20
N HIS A 99 -19.40 22.81 2.34
CA HIS A 99 -19.71 21.41 2.10
C HIS A 99 -19.59 20.55 3.37
N SER A 100 -18.55 20.75 4.18
CA SER A 100 -18.39 20.04 5.47
C SER A 100 -19.49 20.40 6.48
N ARG A 101 -19.90 21.67 6.55
CA ARG A 101 -21.01 22.12 7.40
C ARG A 101 -22.34 21.49 7.00
N GLU A 102 -22.60 21.37 5.69
CA GLU A 102 -23.83 20.79 5.14
C GLU A 102 -23.90 19.27 5.37
N ARG A 103 -22.79 18.53 5.14
CA ARG A 103 -22.76 17.08 5.35
C ARG A 103 -22.62 16.67 6.82
N LYS A 104 -22.23 17.58 7.72
CA LYS A 104 -21.79 17.26 9.10
C LYS A 104 -20.73 16.14 9.14
N ALA A 105 -19.90 16.08 8.11
CA ALA A 105 -18.92 15.02 7.90
C ALA A 105 -17.52 15.63 7.77
N THR A 106 -16.49 14.80 8.00
CA THR A 106 -15.11 15.23 7.83
C THR A 106 -14.76 15.30 6.33
N LEU A 107 -13.77 16.10 5.95
CA LEU A 107 -13.35 16.30 4.55
C LEU A 107 -13.07 14.98 3.79
N TYR A 108 -12.82 13.90 4.52
CA TYR A 108 -12.44 12.59 4.01
C TYR A 108 -13.57 11.56 4.02
N ASP A 109 -14.78 11.93 4.46
CA ASP A 109 -16.00 11.13 4.33
C ASP A 109 -16.64 11.44 2.97
N TRP A 110 -16.16 10.77 1.91
CA TRP A 110 -16.73 10.85 0.57
C TRP A 110 -17.89 9.87 0.39
#